data_AF-A0A4U1CYE2-F1
#
_entry.id   AF-A0A4U1CYE2-F1
#
_cell.length_a   1.000
_cell.length_b   1.000
_cell.length_c   1.000
_cell.angle_alpha   90.00
_cell.angle_beta   90.00
_cell.angle_gamma   90.00
#
_symmetry.space_group_name_H-M   'P 1'
#
loop_
_entity.id
_entity.type
_entity.pdbx_description
1 polymer ?
#
loop_
_entity_poly.entity_id
_entity_poly.type
_entity_poly.pdbx_seq_one_letter_code
_entity_poly.pdbx_strand_id
1 'polypeptide(L)'
;MYKFQKILMGNSVILALKVESSDILINFCTIIRALFLWKNQQTVGKLPYNAEEISKIKGIYQDSLEKLRSEFGYALVDISNGDIINPSRISNFHILNEYEGPLPF
;
A
#
# COMPACT_ATOMS: atom_id res chain seq x y z
N MET A 1 -0.62 11.29 -14.55
CA MET A 1 0.39 11.36 -13.48
C MET A 1 -0.27 10.96 -12.17
N TYR A 2 0.50 10.38 -11.25
CA TYR A 2 0.00 9.84 -9.99
C TYR A 2 0.40 10.75 -8.84
N LYS A 3 -0.46 10.82 -7.82
CA LYS A 3 -0.24 11.67 -6.65
C LYS A 3 0.42 10.86 -5.55
N PHE A 4 1.44 11.45 -4.94
CA PHE A 4 2.17 10.87 -3.84
C PHE A 4 2.29 11.85 -2.68
N GLN A 5 2.49 11.33 -1.48
CA GLN A 5 2.64 12.08 -0.26
C GLN A 5 3.85 11.58 0.53
N LYS A 6 4.66 12.53 1.02
CA LYS A 6 5.78 12.22 1.92
C LYS A 6 5.23 12.32 3.32
N ILE A 7 5.27 11.22 4.04
CA ILE A 7 4.57 11.09 5.31
C ILE A 7 5.60 10.80 6.39
N LEU A 8 5.54 11.56 7.48
CA LEU A 8 6.20 11.21 8.73
C LEU A 8 5.23 10.34 9.54
N MET A 9 5.69 9.14 9.91
CA MET A 9 4.97 8.17 10.72
C MET A 9 5.91 7.64 11.80
N GLY A 10 5.65 8.01 13.06
CA GLY A 10 6.59 7.74 14.15
C GLY A 10 7.94 8.44 13.89
N ASN A 11 9.02 7.67 13.82
CA ASN A 11 10.37 8.17 13.50
C ASN A 11 10.79 7.91 12.05
N SER A 12 9.86 7.43 11.21
CA SER A 12 10.15 7.04 9.83
C SER A 12 9.48 7.99 8.86
N VAL A 13 10.18 8.29 7.76
CA VAL A 13 9.61 9.02 6.64
C VAL A 13 9.41 8.06 5.49
N ILE A 14 8.18 8.00 4.99
CA ILE A 14 7.80 7.12 3.89
C ILE A 14 7.24 7.92 2.72
N LEU A 15 7.25 7.27 1.57
CA LEU A 15 6.67 7.76 0.35
C LEU A 15 5.39 6.94 0.08
N ALA A 16 4.24 7.58 0.15
CA ALA A 16 2.95 6.93 -0.07
C ALA A 16 2.33 7.35 -1.40
N LEU A 17 1.75 6.39 -2.12
CA LEU A 17 0.89 6.63 -3.26
C LEU A 17 -0.53 6.92 -2.78
N LYS A 18 -1.15 7.99 -3.30
CA LYS A 18 -2.55 8.32 -3.06
C LYS A 18 -3.43 7.65 -4.11
N VAL A 19 -4.30 6.74 -3.68
CA VAL A 19 -5.17 5.94 -4.52
C VAL A 19 -6.60 6.48 -4.45
N GLU A 20 -7.00 7.32 -5.42
CA GLU A 20 -8.32 7.98 -5.45
C GLU A 20 -9.38 7.12 -6.15
N SER A 21 -9.30 6.94 -7.49
CA SER A 21 -10.31 6.24 -8.30
C SER A 21 -9.75 5.54 -9.54
N SER A 22 -8.94 4.49 -9.36
CA SER A 22 -8.42 3.73 -10.49
C SER A 22 -8.19 2.26 -10.16
N ASP A 23 -8.85 1.36 -10.89
CA ASP A 23 -8.64 -0.09 -10.79
C ASP A 23 -7.19 -0.46 -11.12
N ILE A 24 -6.56 0.32 -12.02
CA ILE A 24 -5.13 0.18 -12.34
C ILE A 24 -4.30 0.39 -11.07
N LEU A 25 -4.62 1.41 -10.27
CA LEU A 25 -3.89 1.68 -9.02
C LEU A 25 -4.14 0.62 -7.95
N ILE A 26 -5.37 0.10 -7.84
CA ILE A 26 -5.67 -1.01 -6.91
C ILE A 26 -4.85 -2.24 -7.27
N ASN A 27 -4.89 -2.64 -8.55
CA ASN A 27 -4.14 -3.79 -9.05
C ASN A 27 -2.64 -3.59 -8.86
N PHE A 28 -2.15 -2.40 -9.17
CA PHE A 28 -0.77 -2.02 -8.97
C PHE A 28 -0.34 -2.18 -7.49
N CYS A 29 -1.09 -1.64 -6.55
CA CYS A 29 -0.80 -1.76 -5.12
C CYS A 29 -0.85 -3.23 -4.65
N THR A 30 -1.81 -3.99 -5.17
CA THR A 30 -1.95 -5.43 -4.88
C THR A 30 -0.72 -6.22 -5.33
N ILE A 31 -0.13 -5.86 -6.48
CA ILE A 31 1.09 -6.49 -7.00
C ILE A 31 2.29 -6.17 -6.11
N ILE A 32 2.51 -4.90 -5.73
CA ILE A 32 3.62 -4.54 -4.82
C ILE A 32 3.52 -5.35 -3.52
N ARG A 33 2.31 -5.40 -2.93
CA ARG A 33 2.10 -6.11 -1.68
C ARG A 33 2.38 -7.61 -1.81
N ALA A 34 1.89 -8.23 -2.88
CA ALA A 34 2.14 -9.65 -3.13
C ALA A 34 3.64 -9.95 -3.31
N LEU A 35 4.37 -9.11 -4.06
CA LEU A 35 5.82 -9.24 -4.23
C LEU A 35 6.57 -9.09 -2.91
N PHE A 36 6.18 -8.14 -2.07
CA PHE A 36 6.77 -7.95 -0.76
C PHE A 36 6.55 -9.17 0.15
N LEU A 37 5.32 -9.68 0.23
CA LEU A 37 5.01 -10.86 1.04
C LEU A 37 5.78 -12.10 0.60
N TRP A 38 5.89 -12.31 -0.72
CA TRP A 38 6.66 -13.42 -1.28
C TRP A 38 8.15 -13.32 -0.91
N LYS A 39 8.77 -12.15 -1.11
CA LYS A 39 10.17 -11.90 -0.72
C LYS A 39 10.37 -12.12 0.78
N ASN A 40 9.47 -11.58 1.60
CA ASN A 40 9.60 -11.65 3.05
C ASN A 40 9.52 -13.09 3.57
N GLN A 41 8.66 -13.93 2.99
CA GLN A 41 8.58 -15.36 3.36
C GLN A 41 9.88 -16.11 3.09
N GLN A 42 10.57 -15.84 1.98
CA GLN A 42 11.87 -16.44 1.68
C GLN A 42 12.91 -16.07 2.73
N THR A 43 12.96 -14.80 3.15
CA THR A 43 13.88 -14.33 4.21
C THR A 43 13.59 -14.93 5.58
N VAL A 44 12.33 -15.26 5.90
CA VAL A 44 11.94 -15.82 7.20
C VAL A 44 12.01 -17.37 7.20
N GLY A 45 12.45 -17.99 6.10
CA GLY A 45 12.59 -19.45 5.99
C GLY A 45 11.24 -20.19 6.05
N LYS A 46 10.13 -19.52 5.73
CA LYS A 46 8.81 -20.14 5.65
C LYS A 46 8.57 -20.69 4.25
N LEU A 47 7.72 -21.71 4.16
CA LEU A 47 7.24 -22.19 2.87
C LEU A 47 6.52 -21.05 2.14
N PRO A 48 6.72 -20.89 0.81
CA PRO A 48 5.97 -19.94 0.01
C PRO A 48 4.47 -20.20 0.12
N TYR A 49 3.67 -19.14 0.16
CA TYR A 49 2.22 -19.22 0.05
C TYR A 49 1.82 -19.99 -1.22
N ASN A 50 0.83 -20.87 -1.11
CA ASN A 50 0.23 -21.50 -2.26
C ASN A 50 -0.74 -20.54 -3.01
N ALA A 51 -1.23 -20.96 -4.17
CA ALA A 51 -2.08 -20.11 -5.02
C ALA A 51 -3.38 -19.65 -4.33
N GLU A 52 -4.02 -20.54 -3.55
CA GLU A 52 -5.26 -20.23 -2.82
C GLU A 52 -5.01 -19.22 -1.70
N GLU A 53 -3.93 -19.40 -0.94
CA GLU A 53 -3.52 -18.48 0.11
C GLU A 53 -3.21 -17.09 -0.44
N ILE A 54 -2.46 -17.03 -1.55
CA ILE A 54 -2.17 -15.76 -2.24
C ILE A 54 -3.47 -15.10 -2.71
N SER A 55 -4.39 -15.86 -3.31
CA SER A 55 -5.67 -15.34 -3.77
C SER A 55 -6.49 -14.75 -2.62
N LYS A 56 -6.57 -15.46 -1.50
CA LYS A 56 -7.26 -15.00 -0.29
C LYS A 56 -6.65 -13.71 0.28
N ILE A 57 -5.32 -13.65 0.36
CA ILE A 57 -4.61 -12.45 0.84
C ILE A 57 -4.85 -11.26 -0.09
N LYS A 58 -4.83 -11.48 -1.41
CA LYS A 58 -5.13 -10.44 -2.40
C LYS A 58 -6.54 -9.89 -2.24
N GLY A 59 -7.54 -10.76 -2.08
CA GLY A 59 -8.93 -10.33 -1.86
C GLY A 59 -9.07 -9.45 -0.61
N ILE A 60 -8.56 -9.91 0.55
CA ILE A 60 -8.61 -9.15 1.80
C ILE A 60 -7.92 -7.78 1.66
N TYR A 61 -6.80 -7.74 0.94
CA TYR A 61 -6.06 -6.51 0.69
C TYR A 61 -6.87 -5.53 -0.18
N GLN A 62 -7.46 -6.01 -1.28
CA GLN A 62 -8.28 -5.20 -2.18
C GLN A 62 -9.51 -4.65 -1.46
N ASP A 63 -10.23 -5.49 -0.72
CA ASP A 63 -11.40 -5.08 0.08
C ASP A 63 -11.03 -3.98 1.09
N SER A 64 -9.87 -4.12 1.75
CA SER A 64 -9.40 -3.13 2.72
C SER A 64 -9.06 -1.80 2.06
N LEU A 65 -8.45 -1.84 0.87
CA LEU A 65 -8.09 -0.66 0.10
C LEU A 65 -9.34 0.06 -0.39
N GLU A 66 -10.31 -0.67 -0.94
CA GLU A 66 -11.58 -0.12 -1.41
C GLU A 66 -12.43 0.46 -0.28
N LYS A 67 -12.43 -0.20 0.88
CA LYS A 67 -13.12 0.32 2.07
C LYS A 67 -12.58 1.69 2.48
N LEU A 68 -11.25 1.83 2.61
CA LEU A 68 -10.64 3.11 2.99
C LEU A 68 -10.89 4.17 1.93
N ARG A 69 -10.82 3.81 0.65
CA ARG A 69 -11.17 4.73 -0.44
C ARG A 69 -12.62 5.20 -0.38
N SER A 70 -13.54 4.31 -0.08
CA SER A 70 -14.97 4.66 0.04
C SER A 70 -15.24 5.54 1.25
N GLU A 71 -14.50 5.35 2.35
CA GLU A 71 -14.65 6.10 3.59
C GLU A 71 -14.01 7.50 3.53
N PHE A 72 -12.84 7.63 2.92
CA PHE A 72 -12.03 8.87 2.95
C PHE A 72 -11.86 9.53 1.58
N GLY A 73 -12.41 8.96 0.51
CA GLY A 73 -12.22 9.40 -0.88
C GLY A 73 -10.88 8.98 -1.49
N TYR A 74 -9.96 8.42 -0.70
CA TYR A 74 -8.68 7.88 -1.14
C TYR A 74 -8.10 6.90 -0.12
N ALA A 75 -7.12 6.12 -0.54
CA ALA A 75 -6.25 5.36 0.36
C ALA A 75 -4.79 5.76 0.15
N LEU A 76 -3.97 5.54 1.18
CA LEU A 76 -2.53 5.76 1.12
C LEU A 76 -1.83 4.41 1.16
N VAL A 77 -0.93 4.18 0.21
CA VAL A 77 -0.17 2.92 0.13
C VAL A 77 1.31 3.23 0.11
N ASP A 78 2.06 2.66 1.05
CA ASP A 78 3.53 2.74 1.05
C ASP A 78 4.07 2.02 -0.19
N ILE A 79 4.77 2.75 -1.05
CA ILE A 79 5.26 2.18 -2.32
C ILE A 79 6.42 1.20 -2.13
N SER A 80 7.07 1.17 -0.96
CA SER A 80 8.21 0.31 -0.68
C SER A 80 7.80 -1.15 -0.45
N ASN A 81 6.60 -1.38 0.09
CA ASN A 81 6.14 -2.69 0.53
C ASN A 81 4.65 -2.96 0.25
N GLY A 82 3.92 -1.98 -0.27
CA GLY A 82 2.50 -2.08 -0.58
C GLY A 82 1.60 -2.11 0.67
N ASP A 83 2.06 -1.64 1.83
CA ASP A 83 1.21 -1.56 3.02
C ASP A 83 0.22 -0.40 2.91
N ILE A 84 -1.03 -0.67 3.31
CA ILE A 84 -2.06 0.36 3.37
C ILE A 84 -1.88 1.15 4.67
N ILE A 85 -1.66 2.44 4.53
CA ILE A 85 -1.47 3.38 5.63
C ILE A 85 -2.85 3.86 6.06
N ASN A 86 -3.22 3.60 7.31
CA ASN A 86 -4.43 4.14 7.91
C ASN A 86 -4.06 5.26 8.90
N PRO A 87 -4.21 6.56 8.52
CA PRO A 87 -3.81 7.69 9.36
C PRO A 87 -4.45 7.68 10.75
N SER A 88 -5.68 7.17 10.88
CA SER A 88 -6.42 7.12 12.15
C SER A 88 -5.78 6.23 13.22
N ARG A 89 -4.86 5.33 12.82
CA ARG A 89 -4.22 4.36 13.71
C ARG A 89 -2.77 4.71 14.08
N ILE A 90 -2.28 5.85 13.61
CA ILE A 90 -0.86 6.22 13.69
C ILE A 90 -0.71 7.47 14.55
N SER A 91 0.07 7.36 15.64
CA SER A 91 0.48 8.54 16.39
C SER A 91 1.46 9.41 15.58
N ASN A 92 1.29 10.73 15.65
CA ASN A 92 2.12 11.72 14.93
C ASN A 92 2.15 11.55 13.41
N PHE A 93 1.00 11.26 12.80
CA PHE A 93 0.86 11.26 11.34
C PHE A 93 0.93 12.69 10.79
N HIS A 94 1.93 12.98 9.96
CA HIS A 94 2.06 14.27 9.29
C HIS A 94 2.39 14.11 7.81
N ILE A 95 1.60 14.78 6.97
CA ILE A 95 1.92 14.97 5.56
C ILE A 95 2.95 16.10 5.49
N LEU A 96 4.17 15.77 5.05
CA LEU A 96 5.26 16.73 4.89
C LEU A 96 5.15 17.47 3.55
N ASN A 97 4.92 16.71 2.47
CA ASN A 97 4.86 17.23 1.10
C ASN A 97 3.90 16.39 0.25
N GLU A 98 3.36 17.00 -0.80
CA GLU A 98 2.65 16.33 -1.88
C GLU A 98 3.37 16.55 -3.20
N TYR A 99 3.31 15.57 -4.09
CA TYR A 99 3.98 15.64 -5.38
C TYR A 99 3.27 14.75 -6.39
N GLU A 100 3.36 15.15 -7.65
CA GLU A 100 2.86 14.38 -8.79
C GLU A 100 4.03 13.83 -9.59
N GLY A 101 3.91 12.59 -10.04
CA GLY A 101 4.96 11.95 -10.82
C GLY A 101 4.47 10.73 -11.57
N PRO A 102 5.34 10.12 -12.39
CA PRO A 102 5.09 8.77 -12.88
C PRO A 102 5.05 7.80 -11.70
N LEU A 103 4.42 6.63 -11.91
CA LEU A 103 4.67 5.50 -11.04
C LEU A 103 6.18 5.20 -11.08
N PRO A 104 6.84 4.89 -9.96
CA PRO A 104 8.29 4.72 -9.90
C PRO A 104 8.78 3.41 -10.54
N PHE A 105 8.31 3.07 -11.75
CA PHE A 105 8.77 1.97 -12.61
C PHE A 105 8.26 2.21 -14.04
#